data_AF-A0A954GQL8-F1
#
_entry.id   AF-A0A954GQL8-F1
#
_cell.length_a   1.000
_cell.length_b   1.000
_cell.length_c   1.000
_cell.angle_alpha   90.00
_cell.angle_beta   90.00
_cell.angle_gamma   90.00
#
_symmetry.space_group_name_H-M   'P 1'
#
loop_
_entity.id
_entity.type
_entity.pdbx_description
1 polymer ?
#
loop_
_entity_poly.entity_id
_entity_poly.type
_entity_poly.pdbx_seq_one_letter_code
_entity_poly.pdbx_strand_id
1 'polypeptide(L)'
;KLYARSDRYYVKRYEDETNLRCHLILDQSRSMQFGSVGYTKADYARTLTATLAYFLNSQRDAIGLCSFSAEVDEYLPPRFRPGWLRRMIVALEKESPGKVTDLARVLATIAERTRKRSLLVLVSDFLAPIDELETQLGLLRAARHEVAVFQILDPAECTLAFDAPALFEDLETGEEIYVDPETARADYIRQFEQHQRNVQAICERLGVQVTQLQTNDPLEQALADFLRLRQMSSSSRM
;
A
#
# COMPACT_ATOMS: atom_id res chain seq x y z
N LYS A 1 47.53 -20.03 45.22
CA LYS A 1 47.97 -19.25 44.04
C LYS A 1 47.15 -19.72 42.85
N LEU A 2 46.29 -18.83 42.37
CA LEU A 2 45.36 -18.94 41.25
C LEU A 2 46.14 -18.86 39.93
N TYR A 3 45.82 -19.66 38.91
CA TYR A 3 45.86 -19.21 37.51
C TYR A 3 44.85 -20.03 36.69
N ALA A 4 43.86 -19.31 36.16
CA ALA A 4 42.64 -19.79 35.58
C ALA A 4 42.79 -20.17 34.10
N ARG A 5 41.92 -21.09 33.67
CA ARG A 5 41.65 -21.49 32.29
C ARG A 5 41.20 -20.29 31.46
N SER A 6 41.65 -20.22 30.21
CA SER A 6 41.22 -19.25 29.23
C SER A 6 39.84 -19.63 28.66
N ASP A 7 38.76 -19.10 29.26
CA ASP A 7 37.43 -19.10 28.64
C ASP A 7 37.41 -18.06 27.53
N ARG A 8 37.44 -18.56 26.28
CA ARG A 8 37.32 -17.74 25.08
C ARG A 8 35.84 -17.50 24.83
N TYR A 9 35.34 -16.35 25.24
CA TYR A 9 33.96 -15.91 25.00
C TYR A 9 33.72 -15.78 23.49
N TYR A 10 33.01 -16.74 22.90
CA TYR A 10 32.34 -16.55 21.62
C TYR A 10 31.11 -15.68 21.87
N VAL A 11 31.23 -14.37 21.64
CA VAL A 11 30.07 -13.50 21.53
C VAL A 11 29.38 -13.86 20.22
N LYS A 12 28.38 -14.72 20.30
CA LYS A 12 27.40 -14.94 19.24
C LYS A 12 26.61 -13.64 19.14
N ARG A 13 27.04 -12.72 18.28
CA ARG A 13 26.23 -11.58 17.87
C ARG A 13 24.99 -12.17 17.20
N TYR A 14 23.88 -12.20 17.92
CA TYR A 14 22.57 -12.33 17.32
C TYR A 14 22.38 -11.04 16.51
N GLU A 15 22.69 -11.08 15.22
CA GLU A 15 22.01 -10.19 14.28
C GLU A 15 20.52 -10.44 14.47
N ASP A 16 19.79 -9.41 14.82
CA ASP A 16 18.33 -9.46 14.98
C ASP A 16 17.72 -9.63 13.58
N GLU A 17 17.83 -10.85 13.04
CA GLU A 17 17.17 -11.32 11.83
C GLU A 17 15.66 -11.31 12.13
N THR A 18 15.04 -10.15 12.01
CA THR A 18 13.59 -10.06 12.10
C THR A 18 12.99 -10.80 10.91
N ASN A 19 12.55 -12.05 11.13
CA ASN A 19 11.68 -12.77 10.20
C ASN A 19 10.32 -12.06 10.17
N LEU A 20 10.23 -10.91 9.50
CA LEU A 20 9.04 -10.08 9.42
C LEU A 20 7.97 -10.83 8.61
N ARG A 21 6.72 -10.61 8.99
CA ARG A 21 5.56 -11.04 8.21
C ARG A 21 4.95 -9.82 7.54
N CYS A 22 4.98 -9.77 6.22
CA CYS A 22 4.44 -8.67 5.43
C CYS A 22 3.25 -9.14 4.60
N HIS A 23 2.16 -8.38 4.59
CA HIS A 23 1.08 -8.50 3.63
C HIS A 23 1.14 -7.30 2.70
N LEU A 24 1.38 -7.54 1.41
CA LEU A 24 1.23 -6.55 0.37
C LEU A 24 -0.23 -6.58 -0.08
N ILE A 25 -0.93 -5.47 0.06
CA ILE A 25 -2.36 -5.32 -0.17
C ILE A 25 -2.53 -4.33 -1.32
N LEU A 26 -2.88 -4.82 -2.49
CA LEU A 26 -2.86 -4.07 -3.75
C LEU A 26 -4.27 -3.86 -4.27
N ASP A 27 -4.64 -2.60 -4.42
CA ASP A 27 -5.86 -2.18 -5.10
C ASP A 27 -5.70 -2.37 -6.61
N GLN A 28 -6.70 -2.98 -7.22
CA GLN A 28 -6.79 -3.15 -8.66
C GLN A 28 -8.15 -2.69 -9.19
N SER A 29 -8.83 -1.80 -8.49
CA SER A 29 -10.12 -1.25 -8.91
C SER A 29 -10.08 -0.54 -10.26
N ARG A 30 -11.27 -0.10 -10.72
CA ARG A 30 -11.40 0.66 -11.97
C ARG A 30 -10.56 1.94 -11.98
N SER A 31 -10.52 2.69 -10.89
CA SER A 31 -9.78 3.95 -10.81
C SER A 31 -8.27 3.74 -11.00
N MET A 32 -7.75 2.59 -10.57
CA MET A 32 -6.35 2.20 -10.78
C MET A 32 -6.00 1.98 -12.27
N GLN A 33 -6.98 1.78 -13.16
CA GLN A 33 -6.71 1.66 -14.61
C GLN A 33 -6.43 2.99 -15.30
N PHE A 34 -6.57 4.11 -14.61
CA PHE A 34 -6.26 5.43 -15.16
C PHE A 34 -4.74 5.63 -15.36
N GLY A 35 -4.34 6.37 -16.39
CA GLY A 35 -2.95 6.76 -16.63
C GLY A 35 -2.80 7.81 -17.72
N SER A 36 -1.95 8.82 -17.49
CA SER A 36 -1.65 9.89 -18.46
C SER A 36 -0.20 9.85 -19.00
N VAL A 37 0.67 9.05 -18.39
CA VAL A 37 2.13 9.04 -18.66
C VAL A 37 2.61 7.81 -19.43
N GLY A 38 1.71 7.11 -20.14
CA GLY A 38 2.00 5.95 -20.98
C GLY A 38 1.87 4.58 -20.30
N TYR A 39 1.55 4.56 -19.00
CA TYR A 39 1.18 3.39 -18.22
C TYR A 39 0.16 3.78 -17.16
N THR A 40 -0.56 2.80 -16.63
CA THR A 40 -1.63 3.04 -15.65
C THR A 40 -1.11 3.11 -14.21
N LYS A 41 -1.91 3.63 -13.28
CA LYS A 41 -1.65 3.54 -11.84
C LYS A 41 -1.50 2.07 -11.40
N ALA A 42 -2.29 1.16 -11.97
CA ALA A 42 -2.21 -0.28 -11.68
C ALA A 42 -0.87 -0.86 -12.11
N ASP A 43 -0.31 -0.46 -13.25
CA ASP A 43 1.01 -0.91 -13.72
C ASP A 43 2.11 -0.42 -12.78
N TYR A 44 2.06 0.86 -12.38
CA TYR A 44 2.98 1.44 -11.42
C TYR A 44 2.88 0.72 -10.05
N ALA A 45 1.67 0.53 -9.55
CA ALA A 45 1.39 -0.12 -8.27
C ALA A 45 1.81 -1.61 -8.24
N ARG A 46 1.58 -2.36 -9.33
CA ARG A 46 2.07 -3.74 -9.51
C ARG A 46 3.60 -3.77 -9.49
N THR A 47 4.25 -2.84 -10.19
CA THR A 47 5.71 -2.76 -10.26
C THR A 47 6.32 -2.41 -8.90
N LEU A 48 5.74 -1.45 -8.19
CA LEU A 48 6.10 -1.12 -6.81
C LEU A 48 5.94 -2.35 -5.91
N THR A 49 4.78 -3.01 -5.95
CA THR A 49 4.48 -4.19 -5.13
C THR A 49 5.45 -5.34 -5.40
N ALA A 50 5.77 -5.60 -6.67
CA ALA A 50 6.76 -6.60 -7.08
C ALA A 50 8.16 -6.25 -6.57
N THR A 51 8.55 -4.97 -6.61
CA THR A 51 9.83 -4.48 -6.11
C THR A 51 9.94 -4.67 -4.60
N LEU A 52 8.90 -4.30 -3.84
CA LEU A 52 8.84 -4.52 -2.40
C LEU A 52 8.87 -6.01 -2.05
N ALA A 53 8.13 -6.85 -2.78
CA ALA A 53 8.15 -8.30 -2.60
C ALA A 53 9.54 -8.89 -2.85
N TYR A 54 10.22 -8.47 -3.91
CA TYR A 54 11.58 -8.90 -4.22
C TYR A 54 12.54 -8.52 -3.10
N PHE A 55 12.49 -7.27 -2.65
CA PHE A 55 13.33 -6.75 -1.58
C PHE A 55 13.12 -7.51 -0.27
N LEU A 56 11.88 -7.65 0.19
CA LEU A 56 11.55 -8.40 1.40
C LEU A 56 11.98 -9.87 1.29
N ASN A 57 11.85 -10.48 0.10
CA ASN A 57 12.20 -11.88 -0.09
C ASN A 57 13.72 -12.08 -0.01
N SER A 58 14.49 -11.10 -0.50
CA SER A 58 15.96 -11.09 -0.36
C SER A 58 16.41 -11.04 1.10
N GLN A 59 15.60 -10.43 1.98
CA GLN A 59 15.82 -10.40 3.43
C GLN A 59 15.27 -11.61 4.17
N ARG A 60 14.73 -12.60 3.45
CA ARG A 60 14.11 -13.81 4.02
C ARG A 60 12.82 -13.55 4.82
N ASP A 61 12.18 -12.41 4.58
CA ASP A 61 10.88 -12.10 5.19
C ASP A 61 9.77 -12.98 4.60
N ALA A 62 8.75 -13.28 5.41
CA ALA A 62 7.56 -13.98 4.95
C ALA A 62 6.59 -12.97 4.32
N ILE A 63 6.30 -13.13 3.03
CA ILE A 63 5.53 -12.12 2.27
C ILE A 63 4.26 -12.76 1.73
N GLY A 64 3.15 -12.07 1.91
CA GLY A 64 1.85 -12.40 1.34
C GLY A 64 1.39 -11.33 0.37
N LEU A 65 0.43 -11.68 -0.47
CA LEU A 65 -0.21 -10.79 -1.42
C LEU A 65 -1.73 -10.86 -1.22
N CYS A 66 -2.38 -9.73 -1.23
CA CYS A 66 -3.84 -9.61 -1.29
C CYS A 66 -4.17 -8.60 -2.38
N SER A 67 -4.68 -9.03 -3.52
CA SER A 67 -5.24 -8.10 -4.51
C SER A 67 -6.74 -7.96 -4.30
N PHE A 68 -7.28 -6.77 -4.55
CA PHE A 68 -8.68 -6.49 -4.33
C PHE A 68 -9.22 -5.43 -5.30
N SER A 69 -10.54 -5.40 -5.40
CA SER A 69 -11.33 -4.37 -6.06
C SER A 69 -12.52 -4.02 -5.17
N ALA A 70 -13.73 -4.52 -5.47
CA ALA A 70 -14.88 -4.45 -4.56
C ALA A 70 -14.78 -5.48 -3.40
N GLU A 71 -14.01 -6.52 -3.61
CA GLU A 71 -13.78 -7.61 -2.66
C GLU A 71 -12.36 -8.16 -2.85
N VAL A 72 -11.95 -9.09 -1.98
CA VAL A 72 -10.65 -9.76 -2.13
C VAL A 72 -10.68 -10.71 -3.31
N ASP A 73 -9.93 -10.39 -4.36
CA ASP A 73 -9.86 -11.15 -5.60
C ASP A 73 -8.84 -12.31 -5.50
N GLU A 74 -7.65 -12.03 -4.97
CA GLU A 74 -6.64 -13.05 -4.71
C GLU A 74 -5.99 -12.86 -3.34
N TYR A 75 -5.79 -13.97 -2.63
CA TYR A 75 -5.13 -13.97 -1.34
C TYR A 75 -4.07 -15.08 -1.26
N LEU A 76 -2.82 -14.65 -1.11
CA LEU A 76 -1.66 -15.48 -0.86
C LEU A 76 -1.16 -15.18 0.56
N PRO A 77 -1.28 -16.12 1.52
CA PRO A 77 -0.87 -15.86 2.90
C PRO A 77 0.65 -15.74 3.01
N PRO A 78 1.20 -14.97 3.96
CA PRO A 78 2.64 -14.75 4.00
C PRO A 78 3.46 -16.01 4.27
N ARG A 79 4.41 -16.28 3.38
CA ARG A 79 5.30 -17.45 3.44
C ARG A 79 6.68 -17.06 2.91
N PHE A 80 7.72 -17.72 3.43
CA PHE A 80 9.06 -17.70 2.85
C PHE A 80 9.41 -19.13 2.43
N ARG A 81 9.42 -19.39 1.13
CA ARG A 81 9.80 -20.70 0.56
C ARG A 81 10.24 -20.56 -0.90
N PRO A 82 11.06 -21.49 -1.43
CA PRO A 82 11.45 -21.48 -2.83
C PRO A 82 10.25 -21.38 -3.78
N GLY A 83 10.36 -20.53 -4.80
CA GLY A 83 9.32 -20.29 -5.80
C GLY A 83 8.12 -19.45 -5.34
N TRP A 84 8.06 -19.03 -4.06
CA TRP A 84 6.94 -18.22 -3.56
C TRP A 84 6.88 -16.85 -4.20
N LEU A 85 8.02 -16.16 -4.31
CA LEU A 85 8.10 -14.87 -5.01
C LEU A 85 7.59 -14.98 -6.45
N ARG A 86 8.03 -16.00 -7.21
CA ARG A 86 7.55 -16.22 -8.59
C ARG A 86 6.03 -16.37 -8.64
N ARG A 87 5.42 -17.10 -7.70
CA ARG A 87 3.97 -17.23 -7.61
C ARG A 87 3.28 -15.89 -7.36
N MET A 88 3.87 -15.03 -6.52
CA MET A 88 3.35 -13.69 -6.28
C MET A 88 3.45 -12.81 -7.53
N ILE A 89 4.55 -12.85 -8.27
CA ILE A 89 4.69 -12.10 -9.54
C ILE A 89 3.60 -12.52 -10.54
N VAL A 90 3.38 -13.83 -10.72
CA VAL A 90 2.31 -14.33 -11.60
C VAL A 90 0.91 -13.90 -11.13
N ALA A 91 0.69 -13.79 -9.81
CA ALA A 91 -0.57 -13.28 -9.28
C ALA A 91 -0.74 -11.77 -9.56
N LEU A 92 0.33 -10.98 -9.47
CA LEU A 92 0.32 -9.55 -9.76
C LEU A 92 0.03 -9.24 -11.24
N GLU A 93 0.45 -10.12 -12.15
CA GLU A 93 0.21 -10.00 -13.59
C GLU A 93 -1.25 -10.19 -14.00
N LYS A 94 -2.10 -10.73 -13.11
CA LYS A 94 -3.52 -10.92 -13.44
C LYS A 94 -4.22 -9.57 -13.59
N GLU A 95 -5.02 -9.49 -14.64
CA GLU A 95 -5.94 -8.38 -14.86
C GLU A 95 -7.06 -8.41 -13.82
N SER A 96 -7.47 -7.22 -13.40
CA SER A 96 -8.58 -7.06 -12.48
C SER A 96 -9.90 -6.90 -13.22
N PRO A 97 -11.01 -7.39 -12.65
CA PRO A 97 -12.34 -7.18 -13.21
C PRO A 97 -12.80 -5.72 -13.22
N GLY A 98 -12.03 -4.76 -12.68
CA GLY A 98 -12.32 -3.33 -12.79
C GLY A 98 -13.60 -2.90 -12.06
N LYS A 99 -13.85 -3.47 -10.87
CA LYS A 99 -14.97 -3.07 -10.00
C LYS A 99 -14.64 -1.81 -9.20
N VAL A 100 -15.67 -1.13 -8.70
CA VAL A 100 -15.54 -0.01 -7.74
C VAL A 100 -14.92 -0.52 -6.44
N THR A 101 -13.99 0.23 -5.85
CA THR A 101 -13.30 -0.16 -4.61
C THR A 101 -14.23 -0.10 -3.41
N ASP A 102 -14.20 -1.15 -2.57
CA ASP A 102 -14.74 -1.10 -1.20
C ASP A 102 -13.61 -1.41 -0.22
N LEU A 103 -12.88 -0.35 0.14
CA LEU A 103 -11.68 -0.47 0.97
C LEU A 103 -12.04 -0.94 2.39
N ALA A 104 -13.20 -0.53 2.92
CA ALA A 104 -13.61 -0.87 4.26
C ALA A 104 -13.87 -2.37 4.42
N ARG A 105 -14.62 -2.96 3.48
CA ARG A 105 -14.89 -4.41 3.46
C ARG A 105 -13.63 -5.23 3.27
N VAL A 106 -12.69 -4.77 2.44
CA VAL A 106 -11.41 -5.43 2.21
C VAL A 106 -10.56 -5.40 3.48
N LEU A 107 -10.45 -4.25 4.13
CA LEU A 107 -9.71 -4.11 5.39
C LEU A 107 -10.27 -5.02 6.50
N ALA A 108 -11.60 -5.09 6.64
CA ALA A 108 -12.26 -6.01 7.57
C ALA A 108 -11.90 -7.47 7.26
N THR A 109 -11.98 -7.87 5.99
CA THR A 109 -11.60 -9.23 5.54
C THR A 109 -10.14 -9.55 5.84
N ILE A 110 -9.24 -8.58 5.68
CA ILE A 110 -7.81 -8.74 5.98
C ILE A 110 -7.58 -8.87 7.49
N ALA A 111 -8.29 -8.10 8.30
CA ALA A 111 -8.22 -8.19 9.76
C ALA A 111 -8.59 -9.60 10.25
N GLU A 112 -9.64 -10.21 9.70
CA GLU A 112 -10.07 -11.57 10.04
C GLU A 112 -9.04 -12.64 9.64
N ARG A 113 -8.39 -12.46 8.48
CA ARG A 113 -7.39 -13.40 7.95
C ARG A 113 -6.03 -13.26 8.60
N THR A 114 -5.71 -12.09 9.18
CA THR A 114 -4.39 -11.77 9.70
C THR A 114 -4.31 -11.94 11.21
N ARG A 115 -4.11 -13.19 11.66
CA ARG A 115 -4.09 -13.53 13.10
C ARG A 115 -2.80 -13.18 13.84
N LYS A 116 -1.71 -12.93 13.12
CA LYS A 116 -0.38 -12.65 13.70
C LYS A 116 0.01 -11.22 13.40
N ARG A 117 0.64 -10.54 14.36
CA ARG A 117 1.28 -9.22 14.14
C ARG A 117 2.12 -9.28 12.87
N SER A 118 1.83 -8.35 11.98
CA SER A 118 2.37 -8.28 10.63
C SER A 118 2.49 -6.82 10.21
N LEU A 119 3.39 -6.55 9.28
CA LEU A 119 3.39 -5.33 8.49
C LEU A 119 2.34 -5.47 7.38
N LEU A 120 1.44 -4.50 7.27
CA LEU A 120 0.43 -4.40 6.24
C LEU A 120 0.82 -3.20 5.37
N VAL A 121 1.10 -3.46 4.09
CA VAL A 121 1.46 -2.43 3.12
C VAL A 121 0.29 -2.30 2.16
N LEU A 122 -0.45 -1.19 2.25
CA LEU A 122 -1.55 -0.89 1.36
C LEU A 122 -1.06 -0.05 0.18
N VAL A 123 -1.43 -0.45 -1.03
CA VAL A 123 -1.13 0.25 -2.27
C VAL A 123 -2.44 0.51 -3.00
N SER A 124 -2.89 1.76 -3.03
CA SER A 124 -4.17 2.19 -3.62
C SER A 124 -4.08 3.68 -3.97
N ASP A 125 -5.02 4.22 -4.74
CA ASP A 125 -5.13 5.66 -4.96
C ASP A 125 -5.93 6.38 -3.84
N PHE A 126 -6.64 5.62 -2.99
CA PHE A 126 -7.48 6.13 -1.91
C PHE A 126 -8.51 7.17 -2.39
N LEU A 127 -9.00 7.07 -3.62
CA LEU A 127 -10.00 8.00 -4.16
C LEU A 127 -11.43 7.63 -3.77
N ALA A 128 -11.67 6.40 -3.30
CA ALA A 128 -12.97 5.95 -2.80
C ALA A 128 -13.37 6.67 -1.50
N PRO A 129 -14.67 6.68 -1.13
CA PRO A 129 -15.14 7.21 0.15
C PRO A 129 -14.39 6.63 1.36
N ILE A 130 -14.09 7.50 2.33
CA ILE A 130 -13.19 7.20 3.46
C ILE A 130 -13.89 7.19 4.82
N ASP A 131 -15.23 7.22 4.85
CA ASP A 131 -16.02 7.33 6.07
C ASP A 131 -15.68 6.24 7.10
N GLU A 132 -15.42 5.02 6.63
CA GLU A 132 -15.05 3.88 7.47
C GLU A 132 -13.53 3.65 7.58
N LEU A 133 -12.71 4.40 6.84
CA LEU A 133 -11.27 4.16 6.76
C LEU A 133 -10.61 4.24 8.14
N GLU A 134 -10.97 5.25 8.93
CA GLU A 134 -10.42 5.44 10.27
C GLU A 134 -10.74 4.25 11.19
N THR A 135 -11.99 3.80 11.17
CA THR A 135 -12.43 2.66 11.98
C THR A 135 -11.67 1.41 11.59
N GLN A 136 -11.57 1.11 10.30
CA GLN A 136 -10.93 -0.13 9.82
C GLN A 136 -9.41 -0.13 10.03
N LEU A 137 -8.74 0.99 9.77
CA LEU A 137 -7.31 1.13 10.08
C LEU A 137 -7.07 1.08 11.60
N GLY A 138 -7.96 1.69 12.39
CA GLY A 138 -7.92 1.64 13.85
C GLY A 138 -7.98 0.22 14.40
N LEU A 139 -8.85 -0.64 13.83
CA LEU A 139 -8.94 -2.05 14.19
C LEU A 139 -7.63 -2.81 13.90
N LEU A 140 -7.01 -2.56 12.75
CA LEU A 140 -5.72 -3.18 12.41
C LEU A 140 -4.61 -2.73 13.37
N ARG A 141 -4.58 -1.45 13.73
CA ARG A 141 -3.62 -0.91 14.70
C ARG A 141 -3.85 -1.44 16.10
N ALA A 142 -5.11 -1.58 16.53
CA ALA A 142 -5.47 -2.19 17.81
C ALA A 142 -5.04 -3.67 17.88
N ALA A 143 -5.10 -4.40 16.76
CA ALA A 143 -4.54 -5.74 16.61
C ALA A 143 -3.00 -5.77 16.54
N ARG A 144 -2.34 -4.63 16.75
CA ARG A 144 -0.88 -4.40 16.75
C ARG A 144 -0.21 -4.63 15.40
N HIS A 145 -0.94 -4.50 14.30
CA HIS A 145 -0.34 -4.43 12.98
C HIS A 145 0.42 -3.10 12.82
N GLU A 146 1.55 -3.18 12.13
CA GLU A 146 2.14 -1.99 11.52
C GLU A 146 1.48 -1.81 10.17
N VAL A 147 1.08 -0.58 9.87
CA VAL A 147 0.39 -0.27 8.61
C VAL A 147 1.19 0.83 7.92
N ALA A 148 1.50 0.60 6.65
CA ALA A 148 2.10 1.57 5.75
C ALA A 148 1.20 1.72 4.53
N VAL A 149 0.99 2.95 4.10
CA VAL A 149 0.15 3.28 2.95
C VAL A 149 1.04 3.89 1.87
N PHE A 150 0.92 3.34 0.66
CA PHE A 150 1.46 3.92 -0.57
C PHE A 150 0.28 4.38 -1.42
N GLN A 151 0.11 5.69 -1.51
CA GLN A 151 -0.93 6.28 -2.31
C GLN A 151 -0.41 6.53 -3.71
N ILE A 152 -1.03 5.92 -4.72
CA ILE A 152 -0.62 6.06 -6.12
C ILE A 152 -1.59 6.98 -6.84
N LEU A 153 -1.08 8.09 -7.37
CA LEU A 153 -1.87 9.08 -8.10
C LEU A 153 -1.30 9.28 -9.49
N ASP A 154 -2.14 9.70 -10.42
CA ASP A 154 -1.66 10.16 -11.71
C ASP A 154 -1.50 11.70 -11.71
N PRO A 155 -0.45 12.27 -12.35
CA PRO A 155 -0.27 13.71 -12.43
C PRO A 155 -1.46 14.47 -13.00
N ALA A 156 -2.20 13.87 -13.94
CA ALA A 156 -3.40 14.46 -14.52
C ALA A 156 -4.56 14.50 -13.51
N GLU A 157 -4.66 13.56 -12.58
CA GLU A 157 -5.63 13.60 -11.48
C GLU A 157 -5.30 14.74 -10.51
N CYS A 158 -4.02 14.97 -10.21
CA CYS A 158 -3.61 16.05 -9.30
C CYS A 158 -3.83 17.45 -9.88
N THR A 159 -3.77 17.59 -11.21
CA THR A 159 -3.82 18.90 -11.89
C THR A 159 -5.10 19.12 -12.68
N LEU A 160 -5.96 18.11 -12.79
CA LEU A 160 -7.09 18.05 -13.71
C LEU A 160 -6.71 18.46 -15.15
N ALA A 161 -5.52 18.07 -15.62
CA ALA A 161 -5.03 18.40 -16.95
C ALA A 161 -5.58 17.42 -18.00
N PHE A 162 -6.86 17.56 -18.33
CA PHE A 162 -7.54 16.76 -19.36
C PHE A 162 -7.77 17.60 -20.62
N ASP A 163 -7.24 17.16 -21.76
CA ASP A 163 -7.45 17.80 -23.08
C ASP A 163 -8.80 17.44 -23.72
N ALA A 164 -9.55 16.52 -23.13
CA ALA A 164 -10.88 16.11 -23.58
C ALA A 164 -11.87 16.13 -22.41
N PRO A 165 -13.17 16.40 -22.65
CA PRO A 165 -14.21 16.19 -21.64
C PRO A 165 -14.14 14.73 -21.18
N ALA A 166 -13.66 14.54 -19.94
CA ALA A 166 -13.52 13.24 -19.35
C ALA A 166 -14.83 12.87 -18.64
N LEU A 167 -15.17 11.59 -18.70
CA LEU A 167 -16.29 11.02 -17.97
C LEU A 167 -15.92 11.09 -16.48
N PHE A 168 -16.48 12.07 -15.76
CA PHE A 168 -16.26 12.19 -14.32
C PHE A 168 -17.30 11.32 -13.63
N GLU A 169 -16.85 10.29 -12.93
CA GLU A 169 -17.69 9.57 -11.99
C GLU A 169 -17.80 10.42 -10.71
N ASP A 170 -19.03 10.80 -10.36
CA ASP A 170 -19.32 11.46 -9.10
C ASP A 170 -18.93 10.53 -7.94
N LEU A 171 -18.00 11.00 -7.12
CA LEU A 171 -17.47 10.28 -5.97
C LEU A 171 -18.53 9.96 -4.90
N GLU A 172 -19.67 10.67 -4.90
CA GLU A 172 -20.78 10.45 -3.98
C GLU A 172 -21.84 9.48 -4.52
N THR A 173 -22.03 9.42 -5.85
CA THR A 173 -23.18 8.73 -6.45
C THR A 173 -22.82 7.62 -7.44
N GLY A 174 -21.59 7.60 -7.97
CA GLY A 174 -21.16 6.66 -9.01
C GLY A 174 -21.75 6.95 -10.40
N GLU A 175 -22.39 8.11 -10.58
CA GLU A 175 -22.96 8.52 -11.85
C GLU A 175 -21.90 9.17 -12.75
N GLU A 176 -21.97 8.86 -14.04
CA GLU A 176 -21.12 9.46 -15.06
C GLU A 176 -21.64 10.86 -15.43
N ILE A 177 -20.99 11.90 -14.92
CA ILE A 177 -21.35 13.28 -15.22
C ILE A 177 -20.43 13.82 -16.32
N TYR A 178 -21.04 14.33 -17.38
CA TYR A 178 -20.34 15.15 -18.37
C TYR A 178 -20.08 16.53 -17.78
N VAL A 179 -18.87 16.73 -17.29
CA VAL A 179 -18.47 18.00 -16.71
C VAL A 179 -17.46 18.66 -17.63
N ASP A 180 -17.70 19.92 -17.99
CA ASP A 180 -16.72 20.73 -18.71
C ASP A 180 -15.51 20.94 -17.79
N PRO A 181 -14.33 20.37 -18.14
CA PRO A 181 -13.15 20.42 -17.29
C PRO A 181 -12.75 21.83 -16.89
N GLU A 182 -12.93 22.85 -17.75
CA GLU A 182 -12.53 24.22 -17.42
C GLU A 182 -13.36 24.82 -16.28
N THR A 183 -14.67 24.54 -16.26
CA THR A 183 -15.58 25.11 -15.24
C THR A 183 -15.53 24.34 -13.92
N ALA A 184 -15.29 23.04 -13.95
CA ALA A 184 -15.24 22.22 -12.74
C ALA A 184 -13.84 22.03 -12.16
N ARG A 185 -12.79 22.46 -12.86
CA ARG A 185 -11.41 22.31 -12.38
C ARG A 185 -11.17 22.87 -11.00
N ALA A 186 -11.69 24.07 -10.73
CA ALA A 186 -11.50 24.70 -9.43
C ALA A 186 -12.23 23.92 -8.31
N ASP A 187 -13.45 23.45 -8.56
CA ASP A 187 -14.22 22.67 -7.60
C ASP A 187 -13.61 21.30 -7.35
N TYR A 188 -13.25 20.58 -8.42
CA TYR A 188 -12.59 19.29 -8.33
C TYR A 188 -11.28 19.38 -7.54
N ILE A 189 -10.40 20.33 -7.87
CA ILE A 189 -9.11 20.47 -7.16
C ILE A 189 -9.36 20.75 -5.67
N ARG A 190 -10.35 21.60 -5.34
CA ARG A 190 -10.72 21.85 -3.93
C ARG A 190 -11.18 20.58 -3.22
N GLN A 191 -12.08 19.80 -3.85
CA GLN A 191 -12.59 18.56 -3.27
C GLN A 191 -11.49 17.51 -3.14
N PHE A 192 -10.67 17.35 -4.18
CA PHE A 192 -9.52 16.46 -4.19
C PHE A 192 -8.54 16.80 -3.07
N GLU A 193 -8.10 18.06 -2.96
CA GLU A 193 -7.21 18.49 -1.89
C GLU A 193 -7.83 18.29 -0.50
N GLN A 194 -9.13 18.53 -0.36
CA GLN A 194 -9.84 18.29 0.91
C GLN A 194 -9.85 16.80 1.25
N HIS A 195 -10.12 15.95 0.28
CA HIS A 195 -10.08 14.49 0.44
C HIS A 195 -8.68 14.02 0.83
N GLN A 196 -7.63 14.49 0.16
CA GLN A 196 -6.25 14.18 0.49
C GLN A 196 -5.89 14.60 1.93
N ARG A 197 -6.31 15.81 2.34
CA ARG A 197 -6.13 16.27 3.73
C ARG A 197 -6.84 15.37 4.73
N ASN A 198 -8.05 14.89 4.41
CA ASN A 198 -8.80 13.99 5.29
C ASN A 198 -8.11 12.62 5.42
N VAL A 199 -7.67 12.02 4.30
CA VAL A 199 -6.90 10.75 4.30
C VAL A 199 -5.65 10.88 5.15
N GLN A 200 -4.88 11.94 4.93
CA GLN A 200 -3.65 12.22 5.68
C GLN A 200 -3.94 12.37 7.19
N ALA A 201 -4.96 13.17 7.55
CA ALA A 201 -5.34 13.41 8.94
C ALA A 201 -5.84 12.13 9.65
N ILE A 202 -6.55 11.24 8.95
CA ILE A 202 -6.92 9.92 9.48
C ILE A 202 -5.67 9.10 9.76
N CYS A 203 -4.77 9.00 8.79
CA CYS A 203 -3.57 8.17 8.92
C CYS A 203 -2.64 8.69 10.04
N GLU A 204 -2.43 10.00 10.13
CA GLU A 204 -1.62 10.64 11.18
C GLU A 204 -2.16 10.34 12.58
N ARG A 205 -3.48 10.48 12.80
CA ARG A 205 -4.11 10.17 14.10
C ARG A 205 -3.91 8.72 14.53
N LEU A 206 -3.83 7.80 13.57
CA LEU A 206 -3.63 6.37 13.81
C LEU A 206 -2.14 5.96 13.84
N GLY A 207 -1.22 6.91 13.62
CA GLY A 207 0.22 6.64 13.47
C GLY A 207 0.52 5.72 12.29
N VAL A 208 -0.25 5.84 11.21
CA VAL A 208 -0.05 5.16 9.93
C VAL A 208 0.72 6.10 9.03
N GLN A 209 1.84 5.62 8.49
CA GLN A 209 2.62 6.43 7.56
C GLN A 209 2.03 6.32 6.15
N VAL A 210 1.84 7.47 5.51
CA VAL A 210 1.42 7.60 4.12
C VAL A 210 2.60 8.08 3.29
N THR A 211 2.85 7.40 2.18
CA THR A 211 3.79 7.83 1.14
C THR A 211 2.99 8.04 -0.13
N GLN A 212 2.87 9.28 -0.56
CA GLN A 212 2.21 9.63 -1.81
C GLN A 212 3.24 9.53 -2.95
N LEU A 213 2.85 8.88 -4.04
CA LEU A 213 3.65 8.69 -5.24
C LEU A 213 2.80 9.05 -6.45
N GLN A 214 3.38 9.79 -7.37
CA GLN A 214 2.81 9.99 -8.68
C GLN A 214 3.35 8.94 -9.66
N THR A 215 2.57 8.60 -10.69
CA THR A 215 2.98 7.62 -11.70
C THR A 215 4.27 8.02 -12.43
N ASN A 216 4.59 9.31 -12.53
CA ASN A 216 5.84 9.83 -13.09
C ASN A 216 7.02 9.87 -12.10
N ASP A 217 6.83 9.50 -10.84
CA ASP A 217 7.92 9.47 -9.86
C ASP A 217 8.84 8.27 -10.10
N PRO A 218 10.16 8.40 -9.85
CA PRO A 218 11.06 7.27 -9.86
C PRO A 218 10.75 6.27 -8.74
N LEU A 219 10.52 5.00 -9.09
CA LEU A 219 10.24 3.91 -8.13
C LEU A 219 11.32 3.72 -7.04
N GLU A 220 12.55 4.12 -7.32
CA GLU A 220 13.66 4.11 -6.35
C GLU A 220 13.39 4.99 -5.11
N GLN A 221 12.63 6.09 -5.29
CA GLN A 221 12.22 6.96 -4.18
C GLN A 221 11.24 6.23 -3.26
N ALA A 222 10.26 5.53 -3.85
CA ALA A 222 9.29 4.71 -3.11
C ALA A 222 9.97 3.62 -2.27
N LEU A 223 11.01 2.98 -2.82
CA LEU A 223 11.81 2.00 -2.08
C LEU A 223 12.56 2.67 -0.92
N ALA A 224 13.16 3.84 -1.13
CA ALA A 224 13.85 4.57 -0.08
C ALA A 224 12.91 4.94 1.09
N ASP A 225 11.68 5.36 0.80
CA ASP A 225 10.65 5.62 1.82
C ASP A 225 10.25 4.36 2.59
N PHE A 226 10.08 3.24 1.89
CA PHE A 226 9.86 1.95 2.54
C PHE A 226 11.01 1.52 3.46
N LEU A 227 12.27 1.82 3.09
CA LEU A 227 13.44 1.53 3.92
C LEU A 227 13.48 2.39 5.18
N ARG A 228 13.15 3.68 5.07
CA ARG A 228 13.04 4.59 6.23
C ARG A 228 12.03 4.06 7.24
N LEU A 229 10.87 3.64 6.75
CA LEU A 229 9.83 2.96 7.51
C LEU A 229 10.37 1.76 8.31
N ARG A 230 11.18 0.92 7.67
CA ARG A 230 11.78 -0.25 8.30
C ARG A 230 12.80 0.11 9.38
N GLN A 231 13.62 1.14 9.16
CA GLN A 231 14.61 1.56 10.15
C GLN A 231 13.92 2.11 11.40
N MET A 232 12.89 2.94 11.24
CA MET A 232 12.13 3.52 12.37
C MET A 232 11.40 2.45 13.20
N SER A 233 10.80 1.46 12.53
CA SER A 233 10.10 0.35 13.20
C SER A 233 11.05 -0.62 13.92
N SER A 234 12.30 -0.73 13.50
CA SER A 234 13.34 -1.47 14.24
C SER A 234 13.84 -0.73 15.48
N SER A 235 14.02 0.60 15.42
CA SER A 235 14.47 1.41 16.57
C SER A 235 13.40 1.59 17.66
N SER A 236 12.11 1.60 17.31
CA SER A 236 11.02 1.69 18.30
C SER A 236 10.82 0.41 19.12
N ARG A 237 11.49 -0.70 18.77
CA ARG A 237 11.40 -2.00 19.47
C ARG A 237 12.58 -2.27 20.41
N MET A 238 13.57 -1.37 20.47
CA MET A 238 14.63 -1.34 21.50
C MET A 238 14.23 -0.43 22.66
#